data_AF-A0A382XFX2-F1
#
_entry.id   AF-A0A382XFX2-F1
#
_cell.length_a   1.000
_cell.length_b   1.000
_cell.length_c   1.000
_cell.angle_alpha   90.00
_cell.angle_beta   90.00
_cell.angle_gamma   90.00
#
_symmetry.space_group_name_H-M   'P 1'
#
loop_
_entity.id
_entity.type
_entity.pdbx_description
1 polymer ?
#
loop_
_entity_poly.entity_id
_entity_poly.type
_entity_poly.pdbx_seq_one_letter_code
_entity_poly.pdbx_strand_id
1 'polypeptide(L)' 'MLKKAYDVGINFFETADMYGKGKSEKLIGEVFSGMRNEVVISTK' A
#
# COMPACT_ATOMS: atom_id res chain seq x y z
N MET A 1 3.53 1.85 9.48
CA MET A 1 2.23 2.56 9.57
C MET A 1 1.16 1.87 8.72
N LEU A 2 1.47 1.47 7.48
CA LEU A 2 0.55 0.74 6.59
C LEU A 2 -0.15 -0.47 7.25
N LYS A 3 0.62 -1.40 7.85
CA LYS A 3 0.01 -2.57 8.52
C LYS A 3 -0.91 -2.18 9.69
N LYS A 4 -0.48 -1.22 10.53
CA LYS A 4 -1.32 -0.70 11.63
C LYS A 4 -2.62 -0.07 11.13
N ALA A 5 -2.57 0.64 9.99
CA ALA A 5 -3.77 1.20 9.36
C ALA A 5 -4.73 0.08 8.91
N TYR A 6 -4.18 -0.97 8.30
CA TYR A 6 -4.94 -2.18 7.97
C TYR A 6 -5.53 -2.88 9.19
N ASP A 7 -4.75 -3.01 10.28
CA ASP A 7 -5.20 -3.67 11.51
C ASP A 7 -6.37 -2.92 12.18
N VAL A 8 -6.56 -1.63 11.89
CA VAL A 8 -7.71 -0.82 12.36
C VAL A 8 -8.82 -0.67 11.30
N GLY A 9 -8.76 -1.45 10.22
CA GLY A 9 -9.83 -1.56 9.22
C GLY A 9 -9.65 -0.71 7.95
N ILE A 10 -8.52 -0.01 7.78
CA ILE A 10 -8.24 0.74 6.54
C ILE A 10 -7.77 -0.23 5.46
N ASN A 11 -8.53 -0.33 4.36
CA ASN A 11 -8.18 -1.21 3.24
C ASN A 11 -7.90 -0.48 1.91
N PHE A 12 -8.02 0.85 1.88
CA PHE A 12 -7.73 1.66 0.69
C PHE A 12 -6.41 2.42 0.86
N PHE A 13 -5.50 2.25 -0.09
CA PHE A 13 -4.19 2.91 -0.10
C PHE A 13 -3.94 3.59 -1.44
N GLU A 14 -3.51 4.85 -1.40
CA GLU A 14 -3.12 5.63 -2.58
C GLU A 14 -1.61 5.82 -2.62
N THR A 15 -1.04 5.82 -3.82
CA THR A 15 0.39 6.05 -4.05
C THR A 15 0.65 6.58 -5.47
N ALA A 16 1.90 6.87 -5.79
CA ALA A 16 2.33 7.28 -7.12
C ALA A 16 3.79 6.93 -7.35
N ASP A 17 4.19 6.73 -8.61
CA ASP A 17 5.57 6.43 -8.99
C ASP A 17 6.57 7.54 -8.57
N MET A 18 6.12 8.79 -8.60
CA MET A 18 6.90 9.96 -8.19
C MET A 18 7.14 10.00 -6.67
N TYR A 19 6.33 9.32 -5.86
CA TYR A 19 6.48 9.32 -4.41
C TYR A 19 7.72 8.52 -3.99
N GLY A 20 8.78 9.27 -3.71
CA GLY A 20 10.07 8.69 -3.34
C GLY A 20 10.73 7.93 -4.49
N LYS A 21 10.40 8.22 -5.76
CA LYS A 21 10.93 7.54 -6.96
C LYS A 21 10.66 6.02 -6.92
N GLY A 22 9.40 5.64 -6.75
CA GLY A 22 8.90 4.26 -6.69
C GLY A 22 9.09 3.56 -5.34
N LYS A 23 9.64 4.26 -4.33
CA LYS A 23 9.83 3.68 -2.98
C LYS A 23 8.50 3.43 -2.28
N SER A 24 7.50 4.30 -2.45
CA SER A 24 6.19 4.11 -1.82
C SER A 24 5.48 2.87 -2.36
N GLU A 25 5.50 2.66 -3.67
CA GLU A 25 4.91 1.45 -4.29
C GLU A 25 5.60 0.17 -3.84
N LYS A 26 6.94 0.16 -3.78
CA LYS A 26 7.71 -0.97 -3.24
C LYS A 26 7.32 -1.29 -1.81
N LEU A 27 7.20 -0.28 -0.96
CA LEU A 27 6.80 -0.46 0.44
C LEU A 27 5.38 -1.04 0.57
N ILE A 28 4.42 -0.56 -0.25
CA ILE A 28 3.06 -1.12 -0.27
C ILE A 28 3.10 -2.59 -0.72
N GLY A 29 3.86 -2.91 -1.77
CA GLY A 29 4.04 -4.27 -2.26
C GLY A 29 4.66 -5.21 -1.23
N GLU A 30 5.68 -4.74 -0.49
CA GLU A 30 6.31 -5.49 0.58
C GLU A 30 5.34 -5.77 1.74
N VAL A 31 4.60 -4.75 2.19
CA VAL A 31 3.69 -4.87 3.34
C VAL A 31 2.48 -5.76 3.05
N PHE A 32 1.92 -5.70 1.83
CA PHE A 32 0.71 -6.44 1.45
C PHE A 32 1.00 -7.65 0.54
N SER A 33 2.24 -8.10 0.49
CA SER A 33 2.61 -9.34 -0.19
C SER A 33 1.80 -10.52 0.36
N GLY A 34 1.22 -11.33 -0.53
CA GLY A 34 0.35 -12.46 -0.16
C GLY A 34 -1.09 -12.10 0.25
N MET A 35 -1.39 -10.82 0.46
CA MET A 35 -2.72 -10.33 0.86
C MET A 35 -3.24 -9.25 -0.10
N ARG A 36 -2.81 -9.29 -1.36
CA ARG A 36 -3.19 -8.30 -2.39
C ARG A 36 -4.71 -8.18 -2.54
N ASN A 37 -5.46 -9.27 -2.42
CA ASN A 37 -6.91 -9.27 -2.57
C ASN A 37 -7.66 -8.64 -1.39
N GLU A 38 -6.97 -8.34 -0.28
CA GLU A 38 -7.57 -7.75 0.92
C GLU A 38 -7.48 -6.22 0.94
N VAL A 39 -6.76 -5.62 -0.01
CA VAL A 39 -6.54 -4.19 -0.10
C VAL A 39 -6.87 -3.64 -1.48
N VAL A 40 -7.35 -2.41 -1.51
CA VAL A 40 -7.56 -1.62 -2.73
C VAL A 40 -6.41 -0.63 -2.84
N ILE A 41 -5.70 -0.68 -3.97
CA ILE A 41 -4.56 0.20 -4.24
C ILE A 41 -4.90 1.05 -5.46
N SER A 42 -4.85 2.37 -5.28
CA SER A 42 -4.88 3.35 -6.37
C SER A 42 -3.47 3.88 -6.58
N THR A 43 -3.00 3.92 -7.83
CA THR A 43 -1.70 4.52 -8.17
C THR A 43 -1.82 5.52 -9.32
N LYS A 44 -0.82 6.37 -9.49
CA LYS A 44 -0.69 7.33 -10.58
C LYS A 44 0.75 7.37 -11.11
#